data_AF-A0A7S2E1M8-F1
#
_entry.id   AF-A0A7S2E1M8-F1
#
_cell.length_a   1.000
_cell.length_b   1.000
_cell.length_c   1.000
_cell.angle_alpha   90.00
_cell.angle_beta   90.00
_cell.angle_gamma   90.00
#
_symmetry.space_group_name_H-M   'P 1'
#
loop_
_entity.id
_entity.type
_entity.pdbx_description
1 polymer ?
#
loop_
_entity_poly.entity_id
_entity_poly.type
_entity_poly.pdbx_seq_one_letter_code
_entity_poly.pdbx_strand_id
1 'polypeptide(L)'
;CVSAMSDILVDTIDGFAQGYGISEVFTSIVIIPYFSNIAEQVSAVIFAYKNEMDLCIGITVGSSVQVALFVMPGCVLIGWVVDRAMSMYLKGFETCCLVLAVLCVAAVLQGGTTNWLVGSFFIGVYFMIAAGFWYHELEDLSTDAELLMNNNSTFDGG
;
A
#
# COMPACT_ATOMS: atom_id res chain seq x y z
N CYS A 1 -15.75 24.65 13.45
CA CYS A 1 -14.50 23.95 13.79
C CYS A 1 -13.95 23.13 12.62
N VAL A 2 -14.77 22.36 11.88
CA VAL A 2 -14.32 21.64 10.67
C VAL A 2 -13.82 22.57 9.54
N SER A 3 -14.44 23.75 9.38
CA SER A 3 -14.00 24.75 8.39
C SER A 3 -12.60 25.30 8.69
N ALA A 4 -12.35 25.70 9.94
CA ALA A 4 -11.06 26.25 10.36
C ALA A 4 -9.91 25.22 10.29
N MET A 5 -10.19 23.93 10.47
CA MET A 5 -9.19 22.88 10.29
C MET A 5 -8.99 22.48 8.84
N SER A 6 -10.00 22.65 7.98
CA SER A 6 -9.84 22.47 6.53
C SER A 6 -8.97 23.58 5.94
N ASP A 7 -9.13 24.82 6.39
CA ASP A 7 -8.31 25.96 5.91
C ASP A 7 -6.83 25.78 6.25
N ILE A 8 -6.50 25.33 7.46
CA ILE A 8 -5.11 25.06 7.88
C ILE A 8 -4.52 23.84 7.16
N LEU A 9 -5.34 22.82 6.87
CA LEU A 9 -4.91 21.63 6.13
C LEU A 9 -4.61 21.96 4.67
N VAL A 10 -5.45 22.77 4.02
CA VAL A 10 -5.24 23.26 2.65
C VAL A 10 -3.96 24.10 2.57
N ASP A 11 -3.76 25.03 3.50
CA ASP A 11 -2.56 25.91 3.53
C ASP A 11 -1.26 25.12 3.77
N THR A 12 -1.34 24.01 4.52
CA THR A 12 -0.21 23.09 4.74
C THR A 12 0.08 22.25 3.50
N ILE A 13 -0.95 21.86 2.73
CA ILE A 13 -0.79 21.09 1.49
C ILE A 13 -0.19 21.97 0.39
N ASP A 14 -0.59 23.23 0.28
CA ASP A 14 0.00 24.21 -0.65
C ASP A 14 1.50 24.44 -0.35
N GLY A 15 1.87 24.54 0.93
CA GLY A 15 3.26 24.61 1.38
C GLY A 15 4.07 23.33 1.13
N PHE A 16 3.43 22.16 1.18
CA PHE A 16 4.07 20.87 0.90
C PHE A 16 4.23 20.61 -0.61
N ALA A 17 3.28 21.08 -1.42
CA ALA A 17 3.28 20.96 -2.88
C ALA A 17 4.44 21.75 -3.53
N GLN A 18 4.77 22.93 -2.98
CA GLN A 18 5.91 23.74 -3.45
C GLN A 18 7.27 23.17 -3.04
N GLY A 19 7.35 22.39 -1.94
CA GLY A 19 8.60 21.83 -1.42
C GLY A 19 8.98 20.46 -2.00
N TYR A 20 8.00 19.63 -2.40
CA TYR A 20 8.23 18.22 -2.77
C TYR A 20 7.69 17.80 -4.15
N GLY A 21 6.99 18.66 -4.90
CA GLY A 21 6.47 18.30 -6.23
C GLY A 21 5.41 17.17 -6.21
N ILE A 22 4.81 16.92 -5.05
CA ILE A 22 3.69 15.98 -4.88
C ILE A 22 2.39 16.78 -5.03
N SER A 23 1.48 16.29 -5.89
CA SER A 23 0.22 16.96 -6.19
C SER A 23 -0.63 17.16 -4.93
N GLU A 24 -1.09 18.38 -4.68
CA GLU A 24 -2.07 18.73 -3.64
C GLU A 24 -3.33 17.84 -3.66
N VAL A 25 -3.68 17.36 -4.86
CA VAL A 25 -4.76 16.40 -5.10
C VAL A 25 -4.42 15.01 -4.56
N PHE A 26 -3.16 14.57 -4.65
CA PHE A 26 -2.72 13.27 -4.12
C PHE A 26 -2.82 13.23 -2.59
N THR A 27 -2.34 14.27 -1.91
CA THR A 27 -2.47 14.37 -0.45
C THR A 27 -3.93 14.36 -0.02
N SER A 28 -4.78 15.11 -0.72
CA SER A 28 -6.20 15.20 -0.37
C SER A 28 -6.96 13.89 -0.60
N ILE A 29 -6.66 13.15 -1.69
CA ILE A 29 -7.40 11.93 -2.03
C ILE A 29 -6.84 10.68 -1.35
N VAL A 30 -5.53 10.61 -1.10
CA VAL A 30 -4.91 9.40 -0.54
C VAL A 30 -4.68 9.53 0.96
N ILE A 31 -4.17 10.66 1.43
CA ILE A 31 -3.76 10.83 2.83
C ILE A 31 -5.00 11.00 3.73
N ILE A 32 -6.01 11.79 3.31
CA ILE A 32 -7.20 12.02 4.15
C ILE A 32 -7.98 10.71 4.42
N PRO A 33 -8.32 9.86 3.43
CA PRO A 33 -8.99 8.59 3.69
C PRO A 33 -8.11 7.57 4.42
N TYR A 34 -6.79 7.58 4.18
CA TYR A 34 -5.86 6.71 4.89
C TYR A 34 -5.85 6.96 6.40
N PHE A 35 -5.69 8.23 6.81
CA PHE A 35 -5.71 8.60 8.23
C PHE A 35 -7.09 8.40 8.87
N SER A 36 -8.17 8.52 8.09
CA SER A 36 -9.53 8.18 8.55
C SER A 36 -9.67 6.70 8.95
N ASN A 37 -8.90 5.82 8.31
CA ASN A 37 -8.92 4.38 8.55
C ASN A 37 -8.03 3.95 9.74
N ILE A 38 -7.04 4.77 10.13
CA ILE A 38 -6.17 4.46 11.29
C ILE A 38 -6.98 4.32 12.58
N ALA A 39 -8.05 5.10 12.75
CA ALA A 39 -8.92 4.99 13.92
C ALA A 39 -9.59 3.60 14.03
N GLU A 40 -9.99 3.02 12.89
CA GLU A 40 -10.52 1.65 12.83
C GLU A 40 -9.44 0.62 13.15
N GLN A 41 -8.24 0.83 12.61
CA GLN A 41 -7.11 -0.05 12.85
C GLN A 41 -6.69 -0.06 14.33
N VAL A 42 -6.68 1.09 15.00
CA VAL A 42 -6.46 1.19 16.46
C VAL A 42 -7.58 0.48 17.23
N SER A 43 -8.83 0.64 16.79
CA SER A 43 -9.97 -0.05 17.41
C SER A 43 -9.85 -1.57 17.29
N ALA A 44 -9.38 -2.08 16.15
CA ALA A 44 -9.13 -3.51 15.94
C ALA A 44 -8.11 -4.06 16.95
N VAL A 45 -7.01 -3.33 17.21
CA VAL A 45 -6.01 -3.73 18.22
C VAL A 45 -6.61 -3.75 19.63
N ILE A 46 -7.47 -2.78 19.96
CA ILE A 46 -8.16 -2.74 21.25
C ILE A 46 -9.14 -3.92 21.39
N PHE A 47 -9.87 -4.28 20.33
CA PHE A 47 -10.77 -5.42 20.33
C PHE A 47 -10.01 -6.76 20.40
N ALA A 48 -8.85 -6.87 19.75
CA ALA A 48 -7.95 -8.00 19.90
C ALA A 48 -7.48 -8.16 21.36
N TYR A 49 -7.12 -7.05 22.03
CA TYR A 49 -6.74 -7.07 23.43
C TYR A 49 -7.90 -7.45 24.36
N LYS A 50 -9.13 -7.14 23.97
CA LYS A 50 -10.36 -7.54 24.67
C LYS A 50 -10.81 -8.98 24.40
N ASN A 51 -10.01 -9.76 23.65
CA ASN A 51 -10.31 -11.13 23.26
C ASN A 51 -11.54 -11.26 22.32
N GLU A 52 -11.92 -10.17 21.66
CA GLU A 52 -13.02 -10.08 20.67
C GLU A 52 -12.44 -10.23 19.25
N MET A 53 -11.90 -11.41 18.96
CA MET A 53 -11.14 -11.65 17.73
C MET A 53 -12.01 -11.60 16.46
N ASP A 54 -13.27 -12.03 16.52
CA ASP A 54 -14.19 -11.96 15.38
C ASP A 54 -14.46 -10.52 14.94
N LEU A 55 -14.59 -9.61 15.93
CA LEU A 55 -14.76 -8.18 15.67
C LEU A 55 -13.46 -7.55 15.13
N CYS A 56 -12.30 -7.92 15.69
CA CYS A 56 -10.99 -7.48 15.21
C CYS A 56 -10.77 -7.88 13.74
N ILE A 57 -11.06 -9.14 13.39
CA ILE A 57 -10.93 -9.66 12.03
C ILE A 57 -11.90 -8.94 11.10
N GLY A 58 -13.16 -8.77 11.50
CA GLY A 58 -14.17 -8.07 10.71
C GLY A 58 -13.74 -6.65 10.35
N ILE A 59 -13.22 -5.90 11.33
CA ILE A 59 -12.71 -4.54 11.12
C ILE A 59 -11.47 -4.56 10.22
N THR A 60 -10.51 -5.45 10.48
CA THR A 60 -9.22 -5.51 9.77
C THR A 60 -9.41 -5.89 8.29
N VAL A 61 -10.21 -6.91 8.01
CA VAL A 61 -10.49 -7.36 6.64
C VAL A 61 -11.38 -6.36 5.91
N GLY A 62 -12.42 -5.83 6.58
CA GLY A 62 -13.32 -4.83 6.01
C GLY A 62 -12.59 -3.57 5.57
N SER A 63 -11.73 -3.04 6.44
CA SER A 63 -10.86 -1.89 6.19
C SER A 63 -9.90 -2.14 5.02
N SER A 64 -9.27 -3.32 4.95
CA SER A 64 -8.37 -3.69 3.84
C SER A 64 -9.10 -3.76 2.49
N VAL A 65 -10.30 -4.32 2.47
CA VAL A 65 -11.14 -4.42 1.26
C VAL A 65 -11.64 -3.04 0.83
N GLN A 66 -12.02 -2.17 1.75
CA GLN A 66 -12.43 -0.78 1.43
C GLN A 66 -11.28 -0.01 0.79
N VAL A 67 -10.07 -0.09 1.36
CA VAL A 67 -8.88 0.53 0.76
C VAL A 67 -8.61 -0.07 -0.62
N ALA A 68 -8.63 -1.40 -0.79
CA ALA A 68 -8.39 -2.03 -2.08
C ALA A 68 -9.43 -1.64 -3.15
N LEU A 69 -10.71 -1.57 -2.78
CA LEU A 69 -11.80 -1.26 -3.71
C LEU A 69 -12.02 0.24 -3.93
N PHE A 70 -11.49 1.12 -3.08
CA PHE A 70 -11.64 2.57 -3.23
C PHE A 70 -10.36 3.24 -3.72
N VAL A 71 -9.22 2.88 -3.11
CA VAL A 71 -7.93 3.51 -3.42
C VAL A 71 -7.36 3.00 -4.74
N MET A 72 -7.41 1.69 -5.04
CA MET A 72 -6.90 1.21 -6.34
C MET A 72 -7.63 1.82 -7.55
N PRO A 73 -8.97 1.81 -7.64
CA PRO A 73 -9.64 2.47 -8.76
C PRO A 73 -9.50 3.98 -8.71
N GLY A 74 -9.45 4.59 -7.51
CA GLY A 74 -9.18 6.03 -7.36
C GLY A 74 -7.84 6.43 -7.99
N CYS A 75 -6.77 5.69 -7.69
CA CYS A 75 -5.45 5.93 -8.27
C CYS A 75 -5.43 5.76 -9.79
N VAL A 76 -6.10 4.74 -10.34
CA VAL A 76 -6.21 4.52 -11.79
C VAL A 76 -6.97 5.68 -12.46
N LEU A 77 -8.08 6.12 -11.89
CA LEU A 77 -8.88 7.23 -12.43
C LEU A 77 -8.11 8.56 -12.39
N ILE A 78 -7.40 8.84 -11.30
CA ILE A 78 -6.56 10.05 -11.18
C ILE A 78 -5.40 10.00 -12.17
N GLY A 79 -4.75 8.84 -12.33
CA GLY A 79 -3.72 8.65 -13.35
C GLY A 79 -4.23 9.01 -14.75
N TRP A 80 -5.45 8.58 -15.06
CA TRP A 80 -6.11 8.91 -16.33
C TRP A 80 -6.38 10.42 -16.50
N VAL A 81 -6.78 11.11 -15.44
CA VAL A 81 -7.00 12.59 -15.45
C VAL A 81 -5.68 13.36 -15.61
N VAL A 82 -4.57 12.83 -15.11
CA VAL A 82 -3.23 13.44 -15.17
C VAL A 82 -2.45 12.99 -16.43
N ASP A 83 -3.11 12.32 -17.38
CA ASP A 83 -2.51 11.77 -18.61
C ASP A 83 -1.30 10.82 -18.34
N ARG A 84 -1.27 10.22 -17.15
CA ARG A 84 -0.30 9.21 -16.73
C ARG A 84 -0.97 7.85 -16.89
N ALA A 85 -0.38 6.98 -17.71
CA ALA A 85 -0.81 5.59 -17.84
C ALA A 85 -0.51 4.80 -16.54
N MET A 86 -1.35 4.96 -15.52
CA MET A 86 -1.31 4.17 -14.30
C MET A 86 -2.18 2.93 -14.51
N SER A 87 -1.54 1.79 -14.76
CA SER A 87 -2.23 0.50 -14.86
C SER A 87 -2.09 -0.26 -13.56
N MET A 88 -3.10 -1.07 -13.21
CA MET A 88 -3.04 -2.03 -12.11
C MET A 88 -2.20 -3.27 -12.52
N TYR A 89 -1.05 -3.02 -13.14
CA TYR A 89 -0.14 -4.06 -13.63
C TYR A 89 0.92 -4.32 -12.55
N LEU A 90 0.58 -5.20 -11.62
CA LEU A 90 1.55 -5.80 -10.71
C LEU A 90 2.38 -6.81 -11.50
N LYS A 91 3.69 -6.90 -11.25
CA LYS A 91 4.52 -7.93 -11.88
C LYS A 91 4.02 -9.33 -11.49
N GLY A 92 4.34 -10.33 -12.31
CA GLY A 92 3.87 -11.70 -12.08
C GLY A 92 4.25 -12.24 -10.70
N PHE A 93 5.44 -11.89 -10.21
CA PHE A 93 5.91 -12.22 -8.87
C PHE A 93 5.05 -11.57 -7.77
N GLU A 94 4.83 -10.26 -7.86
CA GLU A 94 4.04 -9.49 -6.88
C GLU A 94 2.59 -9.99 -6.81
N THR A 95 1.99 -10.28 -7.96
CA THR A 95 0.63 -10.82 -8.05
C THR A 95 0.55 -12.19 -7.36
N CYS A 96 1.52 -13.07 -7.61
CA CYS A 96 1.59 -14.37 -6.94
C CYS A 96 1.74 -14.24 -5.42
N CYS A 97 2.62 -13.34 -4.94
CA CYS A 97 2.78 -13.07 -3.52
C CYS A 97 1.49 -12.54 -2.87
N LEU A 98 0.79 -11.60 -3.53
CA LEU A 98 -0.49 -11.06 -3.06
C LEU A 98 -1.57 -12.13 -2.98
N VAL A 99 -1.72 -12.95 -4.02
CA VAL A 99 -2.70 -14.05 -4.05
C VAL A 99 -2.39 -15.05 -2.94
N LEU A 100 -1.13 -15.45 -2.76
CA LEU A 100 -0.73 -16.35 -1.68
C LEU A 100 -1.01 -15.75 -0.30
N ALA A 101 -0.74 -14.45 -0.10
CA ALA A 101 -1.03 -13.77 1.16
C ALA A 101 -2.54 -13.78 1.48
N VAL A 102 -3.39 -13.44 0.49
CA VAL A 102 -4.86 -13.46 0.65
C VAL A 102 -5.37 -14.88 0.93
N LEU A 103 -4.85 -15.89 0.21
CA LEU A 103 -5.22 -17.29 0.44
C LEU A 103 -4.79 -17.78 1.83
N CYS A 104 -3.59 -17.45 2.28
CA CYS A 104 -3.12 -17.78 3.64
C CYS A 104 -4.01 -17.15 4.71
N VAL A 105 -4.33 -15.87 4.57
CA VAL A 105 -5.26 -15.18 5.48
C VAL A 105 -6.62 -15.87 5.46
N ALA A 106 -7.19 -16.11 4.28
CA ALA A 106 -8.49 -16.77 4.14
C ALA A 106 -8.52 -18.17 4.77
N ALA A 107 -7.46 -18.97 4.59
CA ALA A 107 -7.34 -20.31 5.16
C ALA A 107 -7.32 -20.27 6.70
N VAL A 108 -6.62 -19.29 7.29
CA VAL A 108 -6.61 -19.13 8.75
C VAL A 108 -7.96 -18.66 9.28
N LEU A 109 -8.60 -17.72 8.59
CA LEU A 109 -9.93 -17.25 8.97
C LEU A 109 -10.96 -18.39 8.97
N GLN A 110 -10.87 -19.31 8.02
CA GLN A 110 -11.75 -20.48 7.94
C GLN A 110 -11.48 -21.50 9.05
N GLY A 111 -10.25 -21.53 9.59
CA GLY A 111 -9.88 -22.36 10.73
C GLY A 111 -10.48 -21.89 12.07
N GLY A 112 -10.94 -20.64 12.17
CA GLY A 112 -11.66 -20.10 13.33
C GLY A 112 -10.88 -19.98 14.65
N THR A 113 -9.64 -20.49 14.72
CA THR A 113 -8.81 -20.44 15.92
C THR A 113 -7.60 -19.53 15.73
N THR A 114 -7.57 -18.38 16.40
CA THR A 114 -6.39 -17.49 16.42
C THR A 114 -5.49 -17.86 17.59
N ASN A 115 -4.37 -18.52 17.28
CA ASN A 115 -3.32 -18.81 18.25
C ASN A 115 -2.16 -17.83 18.10
N TRP A 116 -1.40 -17.61 19.16
CA TRP A 116 -0.17 -16.80 19.10
C TRP A 116 0.82 -17.32 18.03
N LEU A 117 0.84 -18.64 17.81
CA LEU A 117 1.67 -19.31 16.81
C LEU A 117 1.22 -19.02 15.36
N VAL A 118 -0.08 -18.80 15.14
CA VAL A 118 -0.62 -18.38 13.85
C VAL A 118 -0.27 -16.92 13.59
N GLY A 119 -0.36 -16.07 14.61
CA GLY A 119 0.08 -14.67 14.52
C GLY A 119 1.57 -14.54 14.19
N SER A 120 2.44 -15.33 14.84
CA SER A 120 3.88 -15.32 14.54
C SER A 120 4.20 -15.83 13.14
N PHE A 121 3.42 -16.80 12.62
CA PHE A 121 3.53 -17.24 11.23
C PHE A 121 3.25 -16.10 10.23
N PHE A 122 2.19 -15.31 10.44
CA PHE A 122 1.90 -14.16 9.57
C PHE A 122 2.98 -13.07 9.61
N ILE A 123 3.55 -12.81 10.80
CA ILE A 123 4.68 -11.90 10.93
C ILE A 123 5.89 -12.41 10.12
N GLY A 124 6.18 -13.71 10.18
CA GLY A 124 7.23 -14.34 9.39
C GLY A 124 7.00 -14.24 7.88
N VAL A 125 5.76 -14.50 7.43
CA VAL A 125 5.36 -14.34 6.01
C VAL A 125 5.50 -12.88 5.56
N TYR A 126 5.14 -11.92 6.41
CA TYR A 126 5.32 -10.49 6.13
C TYR A 126 6.80 -10.14 5.92
N PHE A 127 7.70 -10.61 6.79
CA PHE A 127 9.14 -10.41 6.61
C PHE A 127 9.69 -11.06 5.34
N MET A 128 9.23 -12.28 5.00
CA MET A 128 9.61 -12.96 3.76
C MET A 128 9.19 -12.16 2.53
N ILE A 129 7.96 -11.64 2.50
CA ILE A 129 7.46 -10.82 1.40
C ILE A 129 8.25 -9.50 1.32
N ALA A 130 8.53 -8.85 2.45
CA ALA A 130 9.32 -7.63 2.51
C ALA A 130 10.75 -7.84 1.97
N ALA A 131 11.39 -8.96 2.33
CA ALA A 131 12.70 -9.32 1.79
C ALA A 131 12.65 -9.65 0.28
N GLY A 132 11.56 -10.28 -0.18
CA GLY A 132 11.32 -10.55 -1.59
C GLY A 132 11.17 -9.28 -2.42
N PHE A 133 10.41 -8.30 -1.92
CA PHE A 133 10.31 -6.97 -2.53
C PHE A 133 11.66 -6.25 -2.57
N TRP A 134 12.39 -6.26 -1.45
CA TRP A 134 13.73 -5.67 -1.39
C TRP A 134 14.67 -6.26 -2.45
N TYR A 135 14.63 -7.57 -2.67
CA TYR A 135 15.47 -8.23 -3.68
C TYR A 135 15.01 -7.94 -5.11
N HIS A 136 13.70 -7.96 -5.35
CA HIS A 136 13.13 -7.68 -6.67
C HIS A 136 13.38 -6.22 -7.10
N GLU A 137 13.29 -5.28 -6.17
CA GLU A 137 13.58 -3.87 -6.45
C GLU A 137 15.07 -3.61 -6.72
N LEU A 138 15.97 -4.42 -6.13
CA LEU A 138 17.39 -4.42 -6.46
C LEU A 138 17.68 -5.01 -7.86
N GLU A 139 16.94 -6.03 -8.29
CA GLU A 139 17.08 -6.65 -9.61
C GLU A 139 16.63 -5.70 -10.74
N ASP A 140 15.52 -4.99 -10.53
CA ASP A 140 15.02 -3.97 -11.46
C ASP A 140 16.02 -2.82 -11.63
N LEU A 141 16.58 -2.31 -10.52
CA LEU A 141 17.57 -1.23 -10.54
C LEU A 141 18.89 -1.66 -11.23
N SER A 142 19.28 -2.93 -11.08
CA SER A 142 20.45 -3.48 -11.75
C SER A 142 20.27 -3.64 -13.27
N THR A 143 19.06 -4.01 -13.70
CA THR A 143 18.71 -4.17 -15.13
C THR A 143 18.67 -2.81 -15.84
N ASP A 144 18.09 -1.79 -15.20
CA ASP A 144 18.08 -0.43 -15.73
C ASP A 144 19.50 0.17 -15.80
N ALA A 145 20.36 -0.13 -14.83
CA ALA A 145 21.76 0.31 -14.84
C ALA A 145 22.57 -0.34 -15.97
N GLU A 146 22.41 -1.64 -16.25
CA GLU A 146 23.06 -2.31 -17.38
C GLU A 146 22.58 -1.76 -18.74
N LEU A 147 21.29 -1.47 -18.88
CA LEU A 147 20.73 -0.91 -20.13
C LEU A 147 21.25 0.50 -20.43
N LEU A 148 21.43 1.35 -19.42
CA LEU A 148 22.02 2.67 -19.59
C LEU A 148 23.52 2.61 -19.94
N MET A 149 24.27 1.66 -19.37
CA MET A 149 25.68 1.45 -19.71
C MET A 149 25.88 0.91 -21.13
N ASN A 150 24.99 0.03 -21.59
CA ASN A 150 25.01 -0.49 -22.96
C ASN A 150 24.63 0.60 -23.98
N ASN A 151 23.64 1.45 -23.69
CA ASN A 151 23.26 2.53 -24.61
C ASN A 151 24.35 3.62 -24.73
N ASN A 152 25.06 3.94 -23.63
CA ASN A 152 26.11 4.95 -23.64
C ASN A 152 27.40 4.48 -24.34
N SER A 153 27.71 3.18 -24.32
CA SER A 153 28.86 2.62 -25.05
C SER A 153 28.66 2.54 -26.56
N THR A 154 27.42 2.60 -27.05
CA THR A 154 27.10 2.77 -28.48
C THR A 154 27.25 4.21 -29.00
N PHE A 155 27.25 5.23 -28.14
CA PHE A 155 27.32 6.64 -28.57
C PHE A 155 28.77 7.16 -28.73
N ASP A 156 29.75 6.56 -28.07
CA ASP A 156 31.18 6.92 -28.15
C ASP A 156 31.96 6.17 -29.25
N GLY A 157 31.28 5.38 -30.09
CA GLY A 157 31.89 4.51 -31.11
C GLY A 157 31.67 4.89 -32.57
N GLY A 158 31.12 6.08 -32.87
CA GLY A 158 30.77 6.55 -34.22
C GLY A 158 31.61 7.73 -34.71
#